data_AF-A0A7R9VNX1-F1
#
_entry.id   AF-A0A7R9VNX1-F1
#
_cell.length_a   1.000
_cell.length_b   1.000
_cell.length_c   1.000
_cell.angle_alpha   90.00
_cell.angle_beta   90.00
_cell.angle_gamma   90.00
#
_symmetry.space_group_name_H-M   'P 1'
#
loop_
_entity.id
_entity.type
_entity.pdbx_description
1 polymer ?
#
loop_
_entity_poly.entity_id
_entity_poly.type
_entity_poly.pdbx_seq_one_letter_code
_entity_poly.pdbx_strand_id
1 'polypeptide(L)'
;IRPQLTELLLGFFDVIPEPLLTIFDYQELELLMCGLPVIDVDDWMTNTNYTGSFEGTTANGSSPSHLPQAVRWFWEAVRDDFDQEMRARLLQFVTGTSGVPSRGFSVLQGNDGNIRKFTVHGVDPGHYHYPRAHTCFNRIDLPMYSSKEELLEKLRIAVSTSATGFDIE
;
A
#
# COMPACT_ATOMS: atom_id res chain seq x y z
N ILE A 1 -21.98 9.51 -14.75
CA ILE A 1 -21.54 8.22 -15.35
C ILE A 1 -22.56 7.09 -15.26
N ARG A 2 -23.77 7.30 -14.68
CA ARG A 2 -24.74 6.22 -14.43
C ARG A 2 -25.13 5.40 -15.68
N PRO A 3 -25.55 5.99 -16.82
CA PRO A 3 -25.95 5.17 -17.97
C PRO A 3 -24.79 4.37 -18.55
N GLN A 4 -23.58 4.95 -18.60
CA GLN A 4 -22.39 4.24 -19.07
C GLN A 4 -21.99 3.07 -18.16
N LEU A 5 -22.09 3.25 -16.85
CA LEU A 5 -21.81 2.20 -15.87
C LEU A 5 -22.83 1.06 -15.97
N THR A 6 -24.11 1.37 -16.19
CA THR A 6 -25.15 0.35 -16.38
C THR A 6 -24.85 -0.55 -17.58
N GLU A 7 -24.55 0.03 -18.74
CA GLU A 7 -24.23 -0.76 -19.95
C GLU A 7 -22.95 -1.58 -19.77
N LEU A 8 -21.94 -1.04 -19.07
CA LEU A 8 -20.72 -1.77 -18.75
C LEU A 8 -21.01 -2.99 -17.86
N LEU A 9 -21.81 -2.82 -16.81
CA LEU A 9 -22.16 -3.90 -15.89
C LEU A 9 -23.00 -4.98 -16.58
N LEU A 10 -23.93 -4.60 -17.47
CA LEU A 10 -24.70 -5.56 -18.26
C LEU A 10 -23.78 -6.45 -19.09
N GLY A 11 -22.89 -5.85 -19.88
CA GLY A 11 -21.94 -6.62 -20.70
C GLY A 11 -20.95 -7.45 -19.88
N PHE A 12 -20.57 -6.97 -18.69
CA PHE A 12 -19.70 -7.74 -17.78
C PHE A 12 -20.43 -8.95 -17.19
N PHE A 13 -21.67 -8.78 -16.73
CA PHE A 13 -22.46 -9.83 -16.11
C PHE A 13 -23.01 -10.87 -17.11
N ASP A 14 -23.10 -10.51 -18.39
CA ASP A 14 -23.38 -11.46 -19.48
C ASP A 14 -22.28 -12.53 -19.64
N VAL A 15 -21.05 -12.23 -19.22
CA VAL A 15 -19.91 -13.15 -19.27
C VAL A 15 -19.63 -13.79 -17.92
N ILE A 16 -19.65 -13.01 -16.84
CA ILE A 16 -19.34 -13.45 -15.47
C ILE A 16 -20.57 -13.24 -14.57
N PRO A 17 -21.23 -14.30 -14.08
CA PRO A 17 -22.39 -14.16 -13.21
C PRO A 17 -22.10 -13.32 -11.96
N GLU A 18 -22.98 -12.35 -11.69
CA GLU A 18 -22.88 -11.42 -10.55
C GLU A 18 -22.60 -12.12 -9.19
N PRO A 19 -23.26 -13.25 -8.83
CA PRO A 19 -23.02 -13.90 -7.53
C PRO A 19 -21.59 -14.44 -7.35
N LEU A 20 -20.85 -14.67 -8.44
CA LEU A 20 -19.45 -15.11 -8.36
C LEU A 20 -18.50 -13.96 -8.02
N LEU A 21 -18.94 -12.71 -8.20
CA LEU A 21 -18.14 -11.52 -7.93
C LEU A 21 -18.36 -11.00 -6.51
N THR A 22 -19.52 -11.27 -5.92
CA THR A 22 -19.87 -10.80 -4.57
C THR A 22 -19.05 -11.43 -3.44
N ILE A 23 -18.24 -12.46 -3.74
CA ILE A 23 -17.34 -13.09 -2.77
C ILE A 23 -16.02 -12.33 -2.60
N PHE A 24 -15.68 -11.45 -3.54
CA PHE A 24 -14.44 -10.68 -3.54
C PHE A 24 -14.69 -9.27 -3.03
N ASP A 25 -13.76 -8.74 -2.24
CA ASP A 25 -13.72 -7.31 -2.00
C ASP A 25 -13.18 -6.53 -3.24
N TYR A 26 -13.18 -5.20 -3.18
CA TYR A 26 -12.74 -4.39 -4.32
C TYR A 26 -11.24 -4.54 -4.63
N GLN A 27 -10.43 -4.88 -3.62
CA GLN A 27 -8.98 -5.10 -3.77
C GLN A 27 -8.73 -6.43 -4.48
N GLU A 28 -9.40 -7.48 -4.02
CA GLU A 28 -9.36 -8.81 -4.61
C GLU A 28 -9.89 -8.81 -6.04
N LEU A 29 -10.95 -8.05 -6.32
CA LEU A 29 -11.47 -7.89 -7.68
C LEU A 29 -10.47 -7.18 -8.60
N GLU A 30 -9.77 -6.13 -8.12
CA GLU A 30 -8.69 -5.48 -8.88
C GLU A 30 -7.56 -6.47 -9.19
N LEU A 31 -7.12 -7.23 -8.18
CA LEU A 31 -6.06 -8.24 -8.34
C LEU A 31 -6.47 -9.37 -9.29
N LEU A 32 -7.73 -9.80 -9.24
CA LEU A 32 -8.27 -10.82 -10.14
C LEU A 32 -8.30 -10.33 -11.60
N MET A 33 -8.69 -9.07 -11.82
CA MET A 33 -8.81 -8.49 -13.16
C MET A 33 -7.46 -8.07 -13.76
N CYS A 34 -6.57 -7.50 -12.95
CA CYS A 34 -5.30 -6.92 -13.40
C CYS A 34 -4.09 -7.86 -13.19
N GLY A 35 -4.26 -8.93 -12.41
CA GLY A 35 -3.20 -9.83 -12.01
C GLY A 35 -2.36 -9.30 -10.84
N LEU A 36 -1.59 -10.20 -10.22
CA LEU A 36 -0.64 -9.87 -9.16
C LEU A 36 0.69 -9.39 -9.79
N PRO A 37 1.06 -8.10 -9.67
CA PRO A 37 2.37 -7.66 -10.13
C PRO A 37 3.46 -8.23 -9.24
N VAL A 38 4.61 -8.55 -9.82
CA VAL A 38 5.80 -8.88 -9.04
C VAL A 38 6.39 -7.56 -8.53
N ILE A 39 6.18 -7.29 -7.24
CA ILE A 39 6.69 -6.08 -6.58
C ILE A 39 8.15 -6.31 -6.18
N ASP A 40 9.03 -5.48 -6.76
CA ASP A 40 10.43 -5.36 -6.36
C ASP A 40 10.52 -4.43 -5.13
N VAL A 41 10.79 -5.04 -3.98
CA VAL A 41 10.89 -4.34 -2.69
C VAL A 41 12.13 -3.44 -2.63
N ASP A 42 13.22 -3.80 -3.33
CA ASP A 42 14.44 -2.98 -3.34
C ASP A 42 14.25 -1.71 -4.16
N ASP A 43 13.57 -1.81 -5.31
CA ASP A 43 13.18 -0.63 -6.11
C ASP A 43 12.21 0.26 -5.33
N TRP A 44 11.23 -0.33 -4.65
CA TRP A 44 10.28 0.40 -3.81
C TRP A 44 10.98 1.18 -2.70
N MET A 45 11.84 0.49 -1.95
CA MET A 45 12.59 1.06 -0.84
C MET A 45 13.52 2.19 -1.31
N THR A 46 14.25 2.00 -2.41
CA THR A 46 15.17 3.01 -2.96
C THR A 46 14.44 4.26 -3.47
N ASN A 47 13.19 4.10 -3.91
CA ASN A 47 12.36 5.20 -4.41
C ASN A 47 11.36 5.74 -3.37
N THR A 48 11.63 5.52 -2.08
CA THR A 48 10.80 6.02 -0.97
C THR A 48 11.36 7.31 -0.38
N ASN A 49 10.48 8.26 -0.10
CA ASN A 49 10.77 9.43 0.72
C ASN A 49 10.49 9.16 2.20
N TYR A 50 11.31 9.72 3.09
CA TYR A 50 11.13 9.63 4.53
C TYR A 50 10.95 11.03 5.12
N THR A 51 9.91 11.21 5.93
CA THR A 51 9.52 12.53 6.46
C THR A 51 9.06 12.44 7.92
N GLY A 52 8.78 13.59 8.55
CA GLY A 52 8.41 13.64 9.96
C GLY A 52 9.60 13.23 10.83
N SER A 53 9.37 12.33 11.77
CA SER A 53 10.45 11.81 12.64
C SER A 53 11.53 10.99 11.91
N PHE A 54 11.35 10.72 10.60
CA PHE A 54 12.35 10.04 9.76
C PHE A 54 13.04 10.99 8.76
N GLU A 55 12.85 12.30 8.88
CA GLU A 55 13.50 13.27 7.98
C GLU A 55 15.04 13.12 7.98
N GLY A 56 15.66 13.28 6.81
CA GLY A 56 17.09 13.04 6.61
C GLY A 56 17.48 11.57 6.40
N THR A 57 16.53 10.63 6.55
CA THR A 57 16.75 9.21 6.23
C THR A 57 16.83 9.01 4.72
N THR A 58 17.82 8.24 4.27
CA THR A 58 17.94 7.82 2.87
C THR A 58 18.17 6.32 2.81
N ALA A 59 17.32 5.62 2.07
CA ALA A 59 17.56 4.22 1.72
C ALA A 59 18.49 4.19 0.50
N ASN A 60 19.74 3.84 0.72
CA ASN A 60 20.72 3.60 -0.34
C ASN A 60 21.13 2.13 -0.32
N GLY A 61 20.80 1.42 -1.41
CA GLY A 61 21.06 -0.01 -1.55
C GLY A 61 19.99 -0.89 -0.91
N SER A 62 20.24 -2.20 -0.89
CA SER A 62 19.26 -3.24 -0.53
C SER A 62 19.19 -3.58 0.96
N SER A 63 20.06 -2.99 1.81
CA SER A 63 20.06 -3.27 3.25
C SER A 63 19.40 -2.13 4.05
N PRO A 64 18.41 -2.42 4.91
CA PRO A 64 17.79 -1.41 5.77
C PRO A 64 18.56 -1.18 7.10
N SER A 65 19.77 -1.74 7.26
CA SER A 65 20.47 -1.79 8.55
C SER A 65 20.87 -0.43 9.11
N HIS A 66 21.08 0.59 8.27
CA HIS A 66 21.40 1.96 8.66
C HIS A 66 20.16 2.84 8.88
N LEU A 67 18.96 2.33 8.63
CA LEU A 67 17.72 3.09 8.74
C LEU A 67 17.23 3.17 10.19
N PRO A 68 16.46 4.22 10.55
CA PRO A 68 15.78 4.28 11.83
C PRO A 68 15.01 2.99 12.11
N GLN A 69 14.99 2.58 13.38
CA GLN A 69 14.49 1.26 13.79
C GLN A 69 13.10 0.92 13.23
N ALA A 70 12.14 1.85 13.33
CA ALA A 70 10.79 1.66 12.82
C ALA A 70 10.75 1.53 11.28
N VAL A 71 11.54 2.33 10.55
CA VAL A 71 11.66 2.22 9.09
C VAL A 71 12.29 0.88 8.69
N ARG A 72 13.34 0.46 9.40
CA ARG A 72 13.98 -0.83 9.16
C ARG A 72 12.98 -1.97 9.36
N TRP A 73 12.24 -1.97 10.47
CA TRP A 73 11.21 -2.97 10.74
C TRP A 73 10.10 -2.98 9.71
N PHE A 74 9.67 -1.81 9.22
CA PHE A 74 8.72 -1.71 8.12
C PHE A 74 9.22 -2.44 6.87
N TRP A 75 10.46 -2.18 6.43
CA TRP A 75 11.00 -2.84 5.23
C TRP A 75 11.31 -4.31 5.43
N GLU A 76 11.77 -4.72 6.61
CA GLU A 76 11.91 -6.14 6.93
C GLU A 76 10.56 -6.85 6.92
N ALA A 77 9.50 -6.25 7.46
CA ALA A 77 8.15 -6.81 7.40
C ALA A 77 7.66 -6.97 5.95
N VAL A 78 7.83 -5.93 5.12
CA VAL A 78 7.42 -5.96 3.70
C VAL A 78 8.24 -7.00 2.90
N ARG A 79 9.53 -7.15 3.20
CA ARG A 79 10.44 -8.05 2.49
C ARG A 79 10.32 -9.50 2.92
N ASP A 80 10.30 -9.75 4.22
CA ASP A 80 10.50 -11.08 4.79
C ASP A 80 9.17 -11.72 5.23
N ASP A 81 8.19 -10.92 5.65
CA ASP A 81 6.94 -11.40 6.26
C ASP A 81 5.71 -11.26 5.35
N PHE A 82 5.78 -10.45 4.29
CA PHE A 82 4.70 -10.25 3.31
C PHE A 82 4.98 -10.99 2.01
N ASP A 83 3.97 -11.70 1.51
CA ASP A 83 3.95 -12.26 0.16
C ASP A 83 3.56 -11.21 -0.88
N GLN A 84 3.53 -11.60 -2.16
CA GLN A 84 3.21 -10.65 -3.25
C GLN A 84 1.80 -10.07 -3.14
N GLU A 85 0.85 -10.86 -2.66
CA GLU A 85 -0.53 -10.39 -2.45
C GLU A 85 -0.59 -9.32 -1.35
N MET A 86 -0.01 -9.58 -0.18
CA MET A 86 0.02 -8.60 0.91
C MET A 86 0.82 -7.34 0.53
N ARG A 87 1.88 -7.47 -0.28
CA ARG A 87 2.61 -6.30 -0.84
C ARG A 87 1.73 -5.48 -1.78
N ALA A 88 0.95 -6.13 -2.64
CA ALA A 88 0.04 -5.46 -3.55
C ALA A 88 -1.11 -4.76 -2.80
N ARG A 89 -1.66 -5.42 -1.77
CA ARG A 89 -2.65 -4.80 -0.86
C ARG A 89 -2.05 -3.62 -0.10
N LEU A 90 -0.81 -3.71 0.38
CA LEU A 90 -0.12 -2.57 1.01
C LEU A 90 0.08 -1.42 0.01
N LEU A 91 0.45 -1.71 -1.23
CA LEU A 91 0.62 -0.69 -2.26
C LEU A 91 -0.71 0.01 -2.55
N GLN A 92 -1.80 -0.76 -2.68
CA GLN A 92 -3.14 -0.23 -2.89
C GLN A 92 -3.66 0.54 -1.68
N PHE A 93 -3.36 0.08 -0.46
CA PHE A 93 -3.66 0.80 0.77
C PHE A 93 -3.06 2.22 0.75
N VAL A 94 -1.82 2.37 0.28
CA VAL A 94 -1.11 3.65 0.31
C VAL A 94 -1.31 4.51 -0.94
N THR A 95 -1.59 3.91 -2.10
CA THR A 95 -1.64 4.62 -3.40
C THR A 95 -3.01 4.59 -4.06
N GLY A 96 -3.95 3.79 -3.55
CA GLY A 96 -5.26 3.57 -4.16
C GLY A 96 -5.26 2.61 -5.36
N THR A 97 -4.10 2.07 -5.76
CA THR A 97 -3.99 1.05 -6.81
C THR A 97 -2.93 0.02 -6.49
N SER A 98 -3.13 -1.21 -6.94
CA SER A 98 -2.14 -2.29 -6.85
C SER A 98 -1.06 -2.21 -7.94
N GLY A 99 -1.21 -1.32 -8.92
CA GLY A 99 -0.33 -1.22 -10.09
C GLY A 99 1.01 -0.53 -9.82
N VAL A 100 2.11 -1.20 -10.18
CA VAL A 100 3.43 -0.56 -10.27
C VAL A 100 3.64 -0.05 -11.70
N PRO A 101 4.11 1.21 -11.89
CA PRO A 101 4.44 1.70 -13.23
C PRO A 101 5.47 0.81 -13.93
N SER A 102 5.40 0.71 -15.25
CA SER A 102 6.33 -0.12 -16.04
C SER A 102 7.81 0.28 -15.91
N ARG A 103 8.09 1.52 -15.46
CA ARG A 103 9.44 2.02 -15.17
C ARG A 103 9.80 2.00 -13.67
N GLY A 104 9.05 1.25 -12.86
CA GLY A 104 9.28 1.07 -11.43
C GLY A 104 8.76 2.22 -10.55
N PHE A 105 9.11 2.18 -9.27
CA PHE A 105 8.65 3.09 -8.23
C PHE A 105 9.19 4.53 -8.36
N SER A 106 10.25 4.72 -9.14
CA SER A 106 10.83 6.06 -9.41
C SER A 106 9.85 7.01 -10.10
N VAL A 107 8.87 6.48 -10.82
CA VAL A 107 7.84 7.24 -11.55
C VAL A 107 6.43 6.93 -11.05
N LEU A 108 6.31 6.47 -9.80
CA LEU A 108 5.01 6.27 -9.15
C LEU A 108 4.17 7.55 -9.30
N GLN A 109 2.89 7.41 -9.65
CA GLN A 109 2.00 8.55 -9.88
C GLN A 109 1.10 8.76 -8.66
N GLY A 110 0.78 10.01 -8.34
CA GLY A 110 -0.31 10.33 -7.43
C GLY A 110 -1.65 10.37 -8.15
N ASN A 111 -2.74 10.61 -7.40
CA ASN A 111 -4.10 10.70 -7.96
C ASN A 111 -4.28 11.80 -9.01
N ASP A 112 -3.41 12.81 -9.04
CA ASP A 112 -3.40 13.90 -10.04
C ASP A 112 -2.63 13.55 -11.32
N GLY A 113 -2.07 12.33 -11.41
CA GLY A 113 -1.28 11.85 -12.53
C GLY A 113 0.18 12.34 -12.54
N ASN A 114 0.56 13.20 -11.60
CA ASN A 114 1.94 13.67 -11.48
C ASN A 114 2.81 12.61 -10.79
N ILE A 115 4.12 12.62 -11.10
CA ILE A 115 5.08 11.74 -10.43
C ILE A 115 5.15 12.12 -8.95
N ARG A 116 4.87 11.14 -8.09
CA ARG A 116 4.88 11.24 -6.65
C ARG A 116 5.37 9.92 -6.02
N LYS A 117 6.56 9.99 -5.43
CA LYS A 117 7.17 8.86 -4.72
C LYS A 117 6.33 8.41 -3.54
N PHE A 118 6.44 7.12 -3.22
CA PHE A 118 5.97 6.57 -1.97
C PHE A 118 6.65 7.27 -0.79
N THR A 119 5.92 7.55 0.28
CA THR A 119 6.43 8.30 1.44
C THR A 119 6.09 7.58 2.74
N VAL A 120 7.09 7.32 3.57
CA VAL A 120 6.90 6.88 4.97
C VAL A 120 7.08 8.09 5.88
N HIS A 121 6.03 8.44 6.61
CA HIS A 121 6.00 9.58 7.51
C HIS A 121 5.97 9.10 8.96
N GLY A 122 6.99 9.42 9.73
CA GLY A 122 7.03 9.04 11.15
C GLY A 122 6.11 9.93 11.98
N VAL A 123 5.23 9.32 12.76
CA VAL A 123 4.29 10.02 13.66
C VAL A 123 4.48 9.58 15.12
N ASP A 124 4.13 10.47 16.05
CA ASP A 124 4.17 10.14 17.47
C ASP A 124 3.12 9.07 17.82
N PRO A 125 3.45 8.09 18.69
CA PRO A 125 2.55 7.00 19.09
C PRO A 125 1.23 7.47 19.71
N GLY A 126 1.20 8.69 20.26
CA GLY A 126 0.00 9.27 20.87
C GLY A 126 -1.05 9.75 19.87
N HIS A 127 -0.74 9.80 18.56
CA HIS A 127 -1.69 10.24 17.54
C HIS A 127 -2.53 9.10 16.97
N TYR A 128 -1.90 7.94 16.67
CA TYR A 128 -2.57 6.82 16.02
C TYR A 128 -2.02 5.47 16.51
N HIS A 129 -2.91 4.50 16.72
CA HIS A 129 -2.52 3.13 17.07
C HIS A 129 -2.21 2.26 15.85
N TYR A 130 -2.79 2.58 14.69
CA TYR A 130 -2.59 1.85 13.42
C TYR A 130 -1.95 2.76 12.38
N PRO A 131 -1.23 2.20 11.39
CA PRO A 131 -0.75 2.98 10.26
C PRO A 131 -1.91 3.59 9.48
N ARG A 132 -1.77 4.83 9.01
CA ARG A 132 -2.79 5.52 8.20
C ARG A 132 -2.25 5.87 6.83
N ALA A 133 -3.06 5.65 5.80
CA ALA A 133 -2.70 5.98 4.43
C ALA A 133 -3.36 7.28 3.96
N HIS A 134 -2.62 8.02 3.15
CA HIS A 134 -3.10 9.18 2.42
C HIS A 134 -2.84 8.95 0.94
N THR A 135 -3.80 8.32 0.26
CA THR A 135 -3.67 7.87 -1.14
C THR A 135 -3.36 9.00 -2.10
N CYS A 136 -3.97 10.17 -1.90
CA CYS A 136 -3.66 11.39 -2.67
C CYS A 136 -2.17 11.76 -2.67
N PHE A 137 -1.42 11.31 -1.65
CA PHE A 137 -0.04 11.67 -1.42
C PHE A 137 0.94 10.49 -1.50
N ASN A 138 0.47 9.28 -1.80
CA ASN A 138 1.26 8.05 -1.73
C ASN A 138 2.00 7.94 -0.38
N ARG A 139 1.34 8.30 0.71
CA ARG A 139 1.96 8.43 2.04
C ARG A 139 1.35 7.49 3.05
N ILE A 140 2.19 6.81 3.81
CA ILE A 140 1.81 6.08 5.02
C ILE A 140 2.38 6.78 6.25
N ASP A 141 1.50 7.09 7.19
CA ASP A 141 1.85 7.59 8.52
C ASP A 141 2.12 6.36 9.40
N LEU A 142 3.35 6.24 9.89
CA LEU A 142 3.85 5.08 10.62
C LEU A 142 4.15 5.46 12.08
N PRO A 143 3.35 4.97 13.04
CA PRO A 143 3.62 5.17 14.46
C PRO A 143 4.94 4.51 14.90
N MET A 144 5.59 5.08 15.91
CA MET A 144 6.79 4.47 16.52
C MET A 144 6.39 3.31 17.44
N TYR A 145 6.31 2.11 16.87
CA TYR A 145 6.02 0.90 17.63
C TYR A 145 7.17 0.51 18.56
N SER A 146 6.83 -0.24 19.61
CA SER A 146 7.80 -0.68 20.62
C SER A 146 8.57 -1.94 20.20
N SER A 147 8.01 -2.73 19.28
CA SER A 147 8.63 -3.93 18.72
C SER A 147 8.29 -4.14 17.23
N LYS A 148 9.06 -5.02 16.57
CA LYS A 148 8.81 -5.42 15.17
C LYS A 148 7.50 -6.18 15.06
N GLU A 149 7.20 -7.03 16.04
CA GLU A 149 6.00 -7.86 16.09
C GLU A 149 4.74 -6.98 16.16
N GLU A 150 4.77 -5.93 16.99
CA GLU A 150 3.68 -4.96 17.09
C GLU A 150 3.49 -4.22 15.76
N LEU A 151 4.57 -3.75 15.14
CA LEU A 151 4.51 -3.10 13.82
C LEU A 151 3.87 -4.02 12.78
N LEU A 152 4.34 -5.27 12.70
CA LEU A 152 3.87 -6.26 11.73
C LEU A 152 2.38 -6.54 11.92
N GLU A 153 1.93 -6.76 13.15
CA GLU A 153 0.53 -7.00 13.49
C GLU A 153 -0.34 -5.81 13.08
N LYS A 154 0.02 -4.60 13.52
CA LYS A 154 -0.75 -3.38 13.25
C LYS A 154 -0.78 -3.04 11.76
N LEU A 155 0.32 -3.24 11.05
CA LEU A 155 0.40 -3.04 9.60
C LEU A 155 -0.50 -4.03 8.85
N ARG A 156 -0.47 -5.33 9.21
CA ARG A 156 -1.36 -6.33 8.60
C ARG A 156 -2.83 -6.00 8.81
N ILE A 157 -3.19 -5.61 10.03
CA ILE A 157 -4.57 -5.22 10.36
C ILE A 157 -4.98 -4.01 9.51
N ALA A 158 -4.18 -2.94 9.48
CA ALA A 158 -4.51 -1.74 8.72
C ALA A 158 -4.70 -2.02 7.22
N VAL A 159 -3.79 -2.77 6.60
CA VAL A 159 -3.89 -3.13 5.18
C VAL A 159 -5.14 -3.99 4.93
N SER A 160 -5.41 -4.99 5.76
CA SER A 160 -6.51 -5.95 5.53
C SER A 160 -7.89 -5.37 5.83
N THR A 161 -8.01 -4.49 6.82
CA THR A 161 -9.29 -3.87 7.19
C THR A 161 -9.63 -2.67 6.28
N SER A 162 -8.64 -2.04 5.63
CA SER A 162 -8.93 -1.02 4.62
C SER A 162 -9.78 -1.54 3.45
N ALA A 163 -9.70 -2.84 3.16
CA ALA A 163 -10.51 -3.52 2.16
C ALA A 163 -12.02 -3.50 2.50
N THR A 164 -12.37 -3.49 3.78
CA THR A 164 -13.76 -3.53 4.25
C THR A 164 -14.40 -2.15 4.43
N GLY A 165 -13.65 -1.06 4.22
CA GLY A 165 -14.16 0.31 4.29
C GLY A 165 -14.41 0.84 5.72
N PHE A 166 -13.87 0.18 6.75
CA PHE A 166 -13.92 0.68 8.12
C PHE A 166 -12.65 1.47 8.43
N ASP A 167 -12.81 2.77 8.71
CA ASP A 167 -11.74 3.57 9.29
C ASP A 167 -11.47 3.07 10.72
N ILE A 168 -10.27 2.53 10.93
CA ILE A 168 -9.81 2.10 12.24
C ILE A 168 -9.30 3.37 12.95
N GLU A 169 -10.17 4.02 13.73
CA GLU A 169 -9.79 5.19 14.54
C GLU A 169 -8.81 4.85 15.66
#